data_AF-A0A444K1I0-F1
#
_entry.id   AF-A0A444K1I0-F1
#
_cell.length_a   1.000
_cell.length_b   1.000
_cell.length_c   1.000
_cell.angle_alpha   90.00
_cell.angle_beta   90.00
_cell.angle_gamma   90.00
#
_symmetry.space_group_name_H-M   'P 1'
#
loop_
_entity.id
_entity.type
_entity.pdbx_description
1 polymer ?
#
loop_
_entity_poly.entity_id
_entity_poly.type
_entity_poly.pdbx_seq_one_letter_code
_entity_poly.pdbx_strand_id
1 'polypeptide(L)'
;SNPNYDDPAGFPSITAALSTERPDRLDVIHILLEHGADPNMRGVSDWTPLHYAVSRRDAEAIQLLLLSGADPSLRTRIDDYETPLEGAEEAGFEAGALLLREAMDSRR
;
A
#
# COMPACT_ATOMS: atom_id res chain seq x y z
N SER A 1 -19.32 -2.41 -9.68
CA SER A 1 -18.11 -1.87 -10.31
C SER A 1 -16.94 -2.71 -9.87
N ASN A 2 -16.06 -3.13 -10.78
CA ASN A 2 -14.84 -3.87 -10.41
C ASN A 2 -13.88 -2.88 -9.72
N PRO A 3 -13.45 -3.15 -8.47
CA PRO A 3 -12.56 -2.24 -7.72
C PRO A 3 -11.14 -2.19 -8.30
N ASN A 4 -10.81 -3.07 -9.26
CA ASN A 4 -9.51 -3.19 -9.91
C ASN A 4 -9.42 -2.52 -11.29
N TYR A 5 -10.27 -1.53 -11.57
CA TYR A 5 -10.20 -0.76 -12.83
C TYR A 5 -9.17 0.38 -12.76
N ASP A 6 -8.41 0.56 -13.84
CA ASP A 6 -7.51 1.71 -14.09
C ASP A 6 -8.26 3.02 -14.45
N ASP A 7 -9.59 3.07 -14.36
CA ASP A 7 -10.39 4.19 -14.86
C ASP A 7 -10.45 5.36 -13.86
N PRO A 8 -10.13 6.60 -14.27
CA PRO A 8 -10.20 7.81 -13.44
C PRO A 8 -11.62 8.23 -12.96
N ALA A 9 -12.71 7.54 -13.33
CA ALA A 9 -14.08 8.04 -13.18
C ALA A 9 -15.08 7.25 -12.28
N GLY A 10 -14.71 6.14 -11.61
CA GLY A 10 -15.75 5.20 -11.11
C GLY A 10 -15.76 4.78 -9.63
N PHE A 11 -14.60 4.50 -9.05
CA PHE A 11 -14.42 4.06 -7.66
C PHE A 11 -12.99 4.42 -7.25
N PRO A 12 -12.73 4.94 -6.04
CA PRO A 12 -11.36 5.13 -5.60
C PRO A 12 -10.66 3.77 -5.55
N SER A 13 -9.59 3.59 -6.33
CA SER A 13 -8.64 2.51 -6.06
C SER A 13 -8.14 2.63 -4.61
N ILE A 14 -7.69 1.54 -4.00
CA ILE A 14 -7.07 1.55 -2.65
C ILE A 14 -6.04 2.69 -2.54
N THR A 15 -5.29 2.96 -3.62
CA THR A 15 -4.29 4.04 -3.72
C THR A 15 -4.90 5.45 -3.71
N ALA A 16 -6.07 5.64 -4.32
CA ALA A 16 -6.79 6.91 -4.26
C ALA A 16 -7.32 7.16 -2.84
N ALA A 17 -7.85 6.13 -2.18
CA ALA A 17 -8.25 6.24 -0.78
C ALA A 17 -7.07 6.66 0.10
N LEU A 18 -5.92 5.97 -0.02
CA LEU A 18 -4.65 6.30 0.65
C LEU A 18 -4.20 7.75 0.47
N SER A 19 -4.50 8.36 -0.69
CA SER A 19 -4.08 9.72 -1.02
C SER A 19 -4.92 10.82 -0.36
N THR A 20 -6.09 10.47 0.20
CA THR A 20 -6.99 11.44 0.84
C THR A 20 -6.60 11.76 2.29
N GLU A 21 -6.97 12.94 2.78
CA GLU A 21 -6.82 13.33 4.20
C GLU A 21 -8.09 13.06 5.03
N ARG A 22 -8.95 12.16 4.55
CA ARG A 22 -10.21 11.88 5.24
C ARG A 22 -9.96 11.08 6.53
N PRO A 23 -10.72 11.37 7.60
CA PRO A 23 -10.59 10.62 8.85
C PRO A 23 -11.06 9.16 8.73
N ASP A 24 -12.01 8.87 7.82
CA ASP A 24 -12.56 7.54 7.55
C ASP A 24 -11.78 6.77 6.47
N ARG A 25 -10.60 7.25 6.07
CA ARG A 25 -9.81 6.65 4.98
C ARG A 25 -9.51 5.17 5.19
N LEU A 26 -9.15 4.78 6.42
CA LEU A 26 -8.83 3.38 6.74
C LEU A 26 -10.08 2.49 6.63
N ASP A 27 -11.25 3.00 7.03
CA ASP A 27 -12.52 2.27 6.88
C ASP A 27 -12.85 2.06 5.39
N VAL A 28 -12.62 3.08 4.56
CA VAL A 28 -12.79 2.98 3.10
C VAL A 28 -11.84 1.93 2.51
N ILE A 29 -10.55 1.94 2.90
CA ILE A 29 -9.58 0.94 2.43
C ILE A 29 -10.01 -0.47 2.86
N HIS A 30 -10.45 -0.63 4.11
CA HIS A 30 -10.92 -1.91 4.63
C HIS A 30 -12.11 -2.44 3.83
N ILE A 31 -13.14 -1.62 3.60
CA ILE A 31 -14.31 -1.98 2.79
C ILE A 31 -13.90 -2.37 1.36
N LEU A 32 -12.99 -1.63 0.74
CA LEU A 32 -12.50 -1.95 -0.60
C LEU A 32 -11.84 -3.34 -0.64
N LEU A 33 -11.00 -3.64 0.34
CA LEU A 33 -10.32 -4.94 0.47
C LEU A 33 -11.32 -6.08 0.72
N GLU A 34 -12.30 -5.87 1.61
CA GLU A 34 -13.38 -6.84 1.84
C GLU A 34 -14.21 -7.15 0.58
N HIS A 35 -14.32 -6.16 -0.32
CA HIS A 35 -15.00 -6.32 -1.61
C HIS A 35 -14.10 -6.77 -2.76
N GLY A 36 -12.90 -7.30 -2.45
CA GLY A 36 -12.01 -7.93 -3.44
C GLY A 36 -11.15 -6.96 -4.24
N ALA A 37 -10.92 -5.75 -3.71
CA ALA A 37 -9.87 -4.89 -4.24
C ALA A 37 -8.51 -5.55 -4.04
N ASP A 38 -7.67 -5.51 -5.07
CA ASP A 38 -6.35 -6.11 -5.05
C ASP A 38 -5.39 -5.25 -4.20
N PRO A 39 -4.88 -5.75 -3.05
CA PRO A 39 -3.93 -5.03 -2.21
C PRO A 39 -2.57 -4.80 -2.89
N ASN A 40 -2.30 -5.46 -4.02
CA ASN A 40 -1.07 -5.38 -4.80
C ASN A 40 -1.22 -4.62 -6.11
N MET A 41 -2.37 -3.96 -6.31
CA MET A 41 -2.65 -3.20 -7.53
C MET A 41 -1.53 -2.21 -7.84
N ARG A 42 -1.02 -2.27 -9.07
CA ARG A 42 0.11 -1.45 -9.50
C ARG A 42 -0.41 -0.16 -10.12
N GLY A 43 -0.04 0.96 -9.51
CA GLY A 43 -0.32 2.29 -10.03
C GLY A 43 0.78 2.79 -10.98
N VAL A 44 0.93 4.12 -11.03
CA VAL A 44 1.99 4.77 -11.82
C VAL A 44 3.37 4.32 -11.32
N SER A 45 4.29 4.05 -12.25
CA SER A 45 5.64 3.55 -11.94
C SER A 45 5.66 2.24 -11.15
N ASP A 46 4.59 1.45 -11.24
CA ASP A 46 4.42 0.20 -10.51
C ASP A 46 4.31 0.34 -8.98
N TRP A 47 3.96 1.54 -8.49
CA TRP A 47 3.71 1.75 -7.07
C TRP A 47 2.50 0.94 -6.60
N THR A 48 2.73 0.10 -5.60
CA THR A 48 1.67 -0.65 -4.89
C THR A 48 1.10 0.17 -3.73
N PRO A 49 -0.08 -0.17 -3.19
CA PRO A 49 -0.62 0.45 -1.97
C PRO A 49 0.38 0.57 -0.81
N LEU A 50 1.28 -0.41 -0.64
CA LEU A 50 2.32 -0.34 0.40
C LEU A 50 3.33 0.78 0.15
N HIS A 51 3.74 1.04 -1.10
CA HIS A 51 4.62 2.17 -1.42
C HIS A 51 3.95 3.50 -1.08
N TYR A 52 2.67 3.65 -1.41
CA TYR A 52 1.90 4.85 -1.04
C TYR A 52 1.81 5.02 0.48
N ALA A 53 1.48 3.96 1.23
CA ALA A 53 1.38 4.03 2.69
C ALA A 53 2.73 4.40 3.35
N VAL A 54 3.84 3.88 2.83
CA VAL A 54 5.20 4.26 3.26
C VAL A 54 5.48 5.73 2.98
N SER A 55 5.21 6.22 1.76
CA SER A 55 5.43 7.63 1.40
C SER A 55 4.64 8.61 2.29
N ARG A 56 3.49 8.16 2.82
CA ARG A 56 2.63 8.93 3.72
C ARG A 56 2.97 8.74 5.20
N ARG A 57 3.93 7.87 5.53
CA ARG A 57 4.30 7.49 6.90
C ARG A 57 3.11 6.97 7.71
N ASP A 58 2.27 6.16 7.07
CA ASP A 58 0.99 5.67 7.58
C ASP A 58 1.11 4.21 8.02
N ALA A 59 1.50 3.98 9.27
CA ALA A 59 1.78 2.66 9.81
C ALA A 59 0.51 1.79 9.89
N GLU A 60 -0.62 2.40 10.22
CA GLU A 60 -1.92 1.76 10.30
C GLU A 60 -2.37 1.24 8.93
N ALA A 61 -2.20 2.04 7.86
CA ALA A 61 -2.47 1.55 6.52
C ALA A 61 -1.52 0.43 6.09
N ILE A 62 -0.22 0.50 6.43
CA ILE A 62 0.74 -0.59 6.16
C ILE A 62 0.24 -1.87 6.83
N GLN A 63 -0.13 -1.81 8.11
CA GLN A 63 -0.62 -2.97 8.85
C GLN A 63 -1.89 -3.55 8.21
N LEU A 64 -2.87 -2.71 7.88
CA LEU A 64 -4.13 -3.15 7.25
C LEU A 64 -3.89 -3.83 5.89
N LEU A 65 -3.02 -3.26 5.06
CA LEU A 65 -2.68 -3.81 3.74
C LEU A 65 -1.96 -5.15 3.89
N LEU A 66 -0.99 -5.26 4.81
CA LEU A 66 -0.28 -6.52 5.08
C LEU A 66 -1.23 -7.62 5.58
N LEU A 67 -2.15 -7.29 6.50
CA LEU A 67 -3.19 -8.21 6.98
C LEU A 67 -4.11 -8.69 5.85
N SER A 68 -4.29 -7.87 4.82
CA SER A 68 -5.11 -8.17 3.65
C SER A 68 -4.35 -8.87 2.53
N GLY A 69 -3.09 -9.27 2.76
CA GLY A 69 -2.29 -10.03 1.82
C GLY A 69 -1.44 -9.20 0.86
N ALA A 70 -1.24 -7.90 1.13
CA ALA A 70 -0.28 -7.10 0.38
C ALA A 70 1.13 -7.70 0.48
N ASP A 71 1.83 -7.78 -0.65
CA ASP A 71 3.16 -8.33 -0.78
C ASP A 71 4.21 -7.20 -0.66
N PRO A 72 4.98 -7.14 0.45
CA PRO A 72 6.00 -6.13 0.67
C PRO A 72 7.28 -6.36 -0.15
N SER A 73 7.38 -7.46 -0.91
CA SER A 73 8.54 -7.73 -1.77
C SER A 73 8.39 -7.17 -3.18
N LEU A 74 7.20 -6.66 -3.53
CA LEU A 74 6.92 -6.12 -4.85
C LEU A 74 7.77 -4.89 -5.13
N ARG A 75 8.39 -4.88 -6.31
CA ARG A 75 9.30 -3.81 -6.72
C ARG A 75 8.63 -2.76 -7.60
N THR A 76 9.01 -1.49 -7.47
CA THR A 76 8.71 -0.44 -8.46
C THR A 76 9.58 -0.62 -9.71
N ARG A 77 9.21 0.04 -10.81
CA ARG A 77 9.90 -0.14 -12.11
C ARG A 77 10.97 0.91 -12.39
N ILE A 78 10.93 2.06 -11.72
CA ILE A 78 11.70 3.26 -12.13
C ILE A 78 12.40 3.96 -10.94
N ASP A 79 11.89 3.84 -9.72
CA ASP A 79 12.47 4.58 -8.57
C ASP A 79 13.70 3.87 -7.98
N ASP A 80 14.59 4.66 -7.36
CA ASP A 80 15.81 4.18 -6.68
C ASP A 80 15.50 3.23 -5.50
N TYR A 81 14.28 3.29 -4.97
CA TYR A 81 13.78 2.39 -3.92
C TYR A 81 12.83 1.38 -4.54
N GLU A 82 13.33 0.16 -4.66
CA GLU A 82 12.63 -0.86 -5.41
C GLU A 82 11.47 -1.37 -4.57
N THR A 83 11.65 -1.62 -3.28
CA THR A 83 10.62 -2.16 -2.39
C THR A 83 10.03 -1.12 -1.42
N PRO A 84 8.83 -1.36 -0.85
CA PRO A 84 8.30 -0.54 0.23
C PRO A 84 9.22 -0.46 1.45
N LEU A 85 9.96 -1.54 1.76
CA LEU A 85 10.89 -1.57 2.89
C LEU A 85 12.07 -0.62 2.67
N GLU A 86 12.70 -0.68 1.50
CA GLU A 86 13.81 0.22 1.15
C GLU A 86 13.37 1.70 1.21
N GLY A 87 12.17 2.00 0.70
CA GLY A 87 11.61 3.35 0.81
C GLY A 87 11.36 3.79 2.25
N ALA A 88 10.95 2.87 3.14
CA ALA A 88 10.75 3.18 4.56
C ALA A 88 12.07 3.40 5.30
N GLU A 89 13.10 2.61 4.99
CA GLU A 89 14.43 2.72 5.60
C GLU A 89 15.14 4.01 5.18
N GLU A 90 15.12 4.35 3.89
CA GLU A 90 15.66 5.62 3.40
C GLU A 90 14.98 6.82 4.08
N ALA A 91 13.65 6.80 4.15
CA ALA A 91 12.89 7.92 4.71
C ALA A 91 13.02 8.02 6.25
N GLY A 92 13.77 7.12 6.90
CA GLY A 92 13.86 7.05 8.36
C GLY A 92 12.50 6.74 9.02
N PHE A 93 11.61 6.05 8.32
CA PHE A 93 10.31 5.65 8.84
C PHE A 93 10.40 4.30 9.57
N GLU A 94 10.99 4.34 10.77
CA GLU A 94 11.30 3.15 11.58
C GLU A 94 10.09 2.23 11.82
N ALA A 95 8.92 2.80 12.14
CA ALA A 95 7.71 2.01 12.39
C ALA A 95 7.25 1.24 11.14
N GLY A 96 7.22 1.89 9.98
CA GLY A 96 6.89 1.24 8.72
C GLY A 96 7.93 0.18 8.32
N ALA A 97 9.22 0.49 8.48
CA ALA A 97 10.30 -0.44 8.19
C ALA A 97 10.22 -1.70 9.06
N LEU A 98 9.89 -1.56 10.36
CA LEU A 98 9.69 -2.70 11.26
C LEU A 98 8.55 -3.60 10.77
N LEU A 99 7.37 -3.04 10.49
CA LEU A 99 6.20 -3.80 10.01
C LEU A 99 6.50 -4.55 8.72
N LEU A 100 7.16 -3.90 7.77
CA LEU A 100 7.50 -4.50 6.48
C LEU A 100 8.53 -5.61 6.62
N ARG A 101 9.55 -5.41 7.47
CA ARG A 101 10.59 -6.42 7.76
C ARG A 101 10.00 -7.67 8.42
N GLU A 102 9.19 -7.49 9.45
CA GLU A 102 8.50 -8.60 10.12
C GLU A 102 7.62 -9.38 9.14
N ALA A 103 6.94 -8.68 8.25
CA ALA A 103 6.09 -9.30 7.24
C ALA A 103 6.88 -10.03 6.15
N MET A 104 8.10 -9.59 5.82
CA MET A 104 8.99 -10.31 4.90
C MET A 104 9.60 -11.56 5.55
N ASP A 105 9.97 -11.48 6.83
CA ASP A 105 10.57 -12.60 7.56
C ASP A 105 9.55 -13.69 7.89
N SER A 106 8.29 -13.31 8.17
CA SER A 106 7.19 -14.27 8.42
C SER A 106 6.78 -15.08 7.19
N ARG A 107 7.29 -14.73 6.00
CA ARG A 107 6.99 -15.40 4.73
C ARG A 107 8.09 -16.37 4.27
N ARG A 108 9.16 -16.55 5.06
CA ARG A 108 10.30 -17.44 4.76
C ARG A 108 10.09 -18.87 5.25
#